data_AF-A0A101EKM7-F1
#
_entry.id   AF-A0A101EKM7-F1
#
_cell.length_a   1.000
_cell.length_b   1.000
_cell.length_c   1.000
_cell.angle_alpha   90.00
_cell.angle_beta   90.00
_cell.angle_gamma   90.00
#
_symmetry.space_group_name_H-M   'P 1'
#
loop_
_entity.id
_entity.type
_entity.pdbx_description
1 polymer ?
#
loop_
_entity_poly.entity_id
_entity_poly.type
_entity_poly.pdbx_seq_one_letter_code
_entity_poly.pdbx_strand_id
1 'polypeptide(L)'
;MEKPVELILPDIENPIFIEGYPGIGLVGHIAANFLAKELSMNIIGYIESSFLPPISLILDGKPNPPLRFYGKNNIIVAVADIYTPPTLVNEIAREITAYLKHNNAK
;
A
#
# COMPACT_ATOMS: atom_id res chain seq x y z
N MET A 1 4.65 -23.78 2.04
CA MET A 1 5.59 -22.65 1.85
C MET A 1 4.88 -21.42 2.35
N GLU A 2 5.54 -20.63 3.19
CA GLU A 2 5.02 -19.33 3.66
C GLU A 2 4.76 -18.43 2.45
N LYS A 3 3.69 -17.63 2.49
CA LYS A 3 3.42 -16.67 1.41
C LYS A 3 4.57 -15.65 1.38
N PRO A 4 5.15 -15.34 0.22
CA PRO A 4 6.27 -14.40 0.12
C PRO A 4 5.87 -12.96 0.44
N VAL A 5 4.57 -12.65 0.37
CA VAL A 5 3.98 -11.35 0.68
C VAL A 5 2.68 -11.58 1.44
N GLU A 6 2.47 -10.79 2.50
CA GLU A 6 1.22 -10.75 3.25
C GLU A 6 0.72 -9.30 3.34
N LEU A 7 -0.60 -9.13 3.20
CA LEU A 7 -1.27 -7.83 3.36
C LEU A 7 -1.88 -7.79 4.75
N ILE A 8 -1.33 -6.93 5.60
CA ILE A 8 -1.92 -6.62 6.90
C ILE A 8 -2.88 -5.45 6.66
N LEU A 9 -4.11 -5.75 6.25
CA LEU A 9 -5.13 -4.78 5.87
C LEU A 9 -6.52 -5.30 6.28
N PRO A 10 -7.35 -4.51 7.00
CA PRO A 10 -8.72 -4.91 7.32
C PRO A 10 -9.58 -4.97 6.05
N ASP A 11 -10.57 -5.86 6.04
CA ASP A 11 -11.54 -5.94 4.95
C ASP A 11 -12.37 -4.66 4.86
N ILE A 12 -12.42 -4.09 3.66
CA ILE A 12 -13.20 -2.91 3.32
C ILE A 12 -14.06 -3.30 2.12
N GLU A 13 -15.38 -3.35 2.30
CA GLU A 13 -16.30 -3.74 1.24
C GLU A 13 -16.40 -2.70 0.11
N ASN A 14 -16.47 -3.18 -1.12
CA ASN A 14 -16.58 -2.39 -2.35
C ASN A 14 -15.57 -1.22 -2.42
N PRO A 15 -14.27 -1.49 -2.22
CA PRO A 15 -13.27 -0.44 -2.10
C PRO A 15 -13.01 0.21 -3.46
N ILE A 16 -12.73 1.52 -3.43
CA ILE A 16 -12.04 2.23 -4.51
C ILE A 16 -10.56 2.21 -4.15
N PHE A 17 -9.75 1.51 -4.92
CA PHE A 17 -8.33 1.34 -4.64
C PHE A 17 -7.47 2.18 -5.59
N ILE A 18 -6.65 3.06 -5.01
CA ILE A 18 -5.73 3.94 -5.74
C ILE A 18 -4.31 3.52 -5.37
N GLU A 19 -3.48 3.25 -6.37
CA GLU A 19 -2.08 2.86 -6.18
C GLU A 19 -1.16 3.96 -6.72
N GLY A 20 -0.13 4.30 -5.96
CA GLY A 20 0.86 5.31 -6.32
C GLY A 20 2.26 4.97 -5.83
N TYR A 21 2.84 3.89 -6.35
CA TYR A 21 4.21 3.49 -6.06
C TYR A 21 5.21 4.36 -6.85
N PRO A 22 6.50 4.35 -6.46
CA PRO A 22 7.54 5.12 -7.13
C PRO A 22 7.67 4.73 -8.61
N GLY A 23 7.62 5.74 -9.49
CA GLY A 23 7.71 5.58 -10.94
C GLY A 23 8.38 6.78 -11.61
N ILE A 24 8.25 6.91 -12.94
CA ILE A 24 8.85 8.02 -13.69
C ILE A 24 8.31 9.35 -13.18
N GLY A 25 9.22 10.25 -12.79
CA GLY A 25 8.89 11.57 -12.26
C GLY A 25 8.12 11.57 -10.94
N LEU A 26 7.97 10.40 -10.29
CA LEU A 26 7.21 10.21 -9.05
C LEU A 26 5.76 10.74 -9.11
N VAL A 27 5.17 10.87 -10.31
CA VAL A 27 3.85 11.50 -10.48
C VAL A 27 2.77 10.78 -9.67
N GLY A 28 2.68 9.45 -9.80
CA GLY A 28 1.73 8.64 -9.04
C GLY A 28 1.99 8.70 -7.53
N HIS A 29 3.25 8.63 -7.12
CA HIS A 29 3.64 8.69 -5.71
C HIS A 29 3.31 10.04 -5.04
N ILE A 30 3.59 11.15 -5.72
CA ILE A 30 3.26 12.50 -5.24
C ILE A 30 1.73 12.66 -5.17
N ALA A 31 1.00 12.23 -6.22
CA ALA A 31 -0.45 12.32 -6.27
C ALA A 31 -1.13 11.48 -5.15
N ALA A 32 -0.68 10.25 -4.92
CA ALA A 32 -1.22 9.38 -3.89
C ALA A 32 -0.98 9.92 -2.47
N ASN A 33 0.25 10.36 -2.16
CA ASN A 33 0.54 10.98 -0.87
C ASN A 33 -0.25 12.29 -0.66
N PHE A 34 -0.37 13.11 -1.71
CA PHE A 34 -1.19 14.32 -1.66
C PHE A 34 -2.66 14.01 -1.37
N LEU A 35 -3.25 13.04 -2.08
CA LEU A 35 -4.63 12.60 -1.83
C LEU A 35 -4.82 12.10 -0.40
N ALA A 36 -3.93 11.23 0.10
CA ALA A 36 -4.01 10.71 1.46
C ALA A 36 -3.98 11.83 2.50
N LYS A 37 -3.10 12.84 2.31
CA LYS A 37 -2.99 14.00 3.19
C LYS A 37 -4.22 14.90 3.14
N GLU A 38 -4.62 15.35 1.95
CA GLU A 38 -5.72 16.31 1.79
C GLU A 38 -7.08 15.71 2.19
N LEU A 39 -7.26 14.40 1.96
CA LEU A 39 -8.44 13.69 2.43
C LEU A 39 -8.37 13.33 3.92
N SER A 40 -7.28 13.66 4.63
CA SER A 40 -7.05 13.32 6.04
C SER A 40 -7.27 11.83 6.30
N MET A 41 -6.64 10.97 5.49
CA MET A 41 -6.71 9.53 5.62
C MET A 41 -5.80 9.03 6.74
N ASN A 42 -6.18 7.91 7.35
CA ASN A 42 -5.37 7.24 8.37
C ASN A 42 -4.64 6.05 7.75
N ILE A 43 -3.50 5.66 8.31
CA ILE A 43 -2.86 4.39 7.96
C ILE A 43 -3.75 3.27 8.52
N ILE A 44 -4.16 2.37 7.64
CA ILE A 44 -5.06 1.24 7.96
C ILE A 44 -4.38 -0.11 7.79
N GLY A 45 -3.21 -0.14 7.15
CA GLY A 45 -2.52 -1.40 6.87
C GLY A 45 -1.16 -1.21 6.22
N TYR A 46 -0.48 -2.33 6.00
CA TYR A 46 0.83 -2.38 5.37
C TYR A 46 1.11 -3.73 4.70
N ILE A 47 2.21 -3.79 3.97
CA ILE A 47 2.70 -5.03 3.37
C ILE A 47 3.83 -5.60 4.23
N GLU A 48 3.72 -6.88 4.55
CA GLU A 48 4.75 -7.64 5.26
C GLU A 48 5.40 -8.66 4.32
N SER A 49 6.73 -8.73 4.35
CA SER A 49 7.51 -9.68 3.56
C SER A 49 8.94 -9.76 4.08
N SER A 50 9.47 -10.97 4.20
CA SER A 50 10.89 -11.22 4.50
C SER A 50 11.84 -10.77 3.38
N PHE A 51 11.30 -10.42 2.20
CA PHE A 51 12.06 -9.89 1.06
C PHE A 51 12.14 -8.36 1.05
N LEU A 52 11.42 -7.67 1.94
CA LEU A 52 11.56 -6.22 2.10
C LEU A 52 12.75 -5.89 3.01
N PRO A 53 13.49 -4.81 2.73
CA PRO A 53 14.56 -4.38 3.61
C PRO A 53 13.99 -3.97 4.98
N PRO A 54 14.69 -4.27 6.10
CA PRO A 54 14.21 -3.99 7.44
C PRO A 54 14.37 -2.50 7.79
N ILE A 55 13.52 -1.66 7.21
CA ILE A 55 13.55 -0.21 7.38
C ILE A 55 12.22 0.31 7.93
N SER A 56 12.27 1.46 8.59
CA SER A 56 11.09 2.21 9.04
C SER A 56 11.26 3.68 8.71
N LEU A 57 10.17 4.32 8.32
CA LEU A 57 10.13 5.74 7.97
C LEU A 57 9.52 6.53 9.11
N ILE A 58 10.21 7.58 9.54
CA ILE A 58 9.68 8.48 10.56
C ILE A 58 8.86 9.58 9.88
N LEU A 59 7.54 9.49 9.98
CA LEU A 59 6.60 10.51 9.50
C LEU A 59 5.85 11.06 10.71
N ASP A 60 5.85 12.39 10.88
CA ASP A 60 5.24 13.08 12.02
C ASP A 60 5.64 12.49 13.39
N GLY A 61 6.92 12.13 13.52
CA GLY A 61 7.49 11.55 14.74
C GLY A 61 7.09 10.11 15.04
N LYS A 62 6.41 9.42 14.10
CA LYS A 62 5.98 8.02 14.25
C LYS A 62 6.67 7.11 13.25
N PRO A 63 6.99 5.85 13.61
CA PRO A 63 7.51 4.86 12.68
C PRO A 63 6.41 4.36 11.74
N ASN A 64 6.75 4.22 10.46
CA ASN A 64 5.83 3.77 9.42
C ASN A 64 6.52 2.71 8.53
N PRO A 65 5.81 1.65 8.13
CA PRO A 65 6.31 0.71 7.14
C PRO A 65 6.59 1.39 5.78
N PRO A 66 7.56 0.87 5.00
CA PRO A 66 7.92 1.45 3.70
C PRO A 66 6.84 1.25 2.62
N LEU A 67 5.97 0.24 2.78
CA LEU A 67 4.81 -0.02 1.93
C LEU A 67 3.57 -0.03 2.83
N ARG A 68 2.65 0.90 2.62
CA ARG A 68 1.50 1.13 3.50
C ARG A 68 0.22 1.46 2.74
N PHE A 69 -0.90 1.31 3.42
CA PHE A 69 -2.23 1.65 2.94
C PHE A 69 -2.84 2.73 3.82
N TYR A 70 -3.30 3.81 3.19
CA TYR A 70 -4.15 4.82 3.80
C TYR A 70 -5.61 4.51 3.49
N GLY A 71 -6.50 4.84 4.43
CA GLY A 71 -7.93 4.58 4.32
C GLY A 71 -8.79 5.71 4.83
N LYS A 72 -9.90 5.94 4.12
CA LYS A 72 -11.04 6.73 4.60
C LYS A 72 -12.31 6.29 3.87
N ASN A 73 -13.36 5.94 4.62
CA ASN A 73 -14.58 5.34 4.09
C ASN A 73 -14.23 4.07 3.29
N ASN A 74 -14.69 3.96 2.03
CA ASN A 74 -14.35 2.86 1.13
C ASN A 74 -13.18 3.17 0.18
N ILE A 75 -12.41 4.24 0.42
CA ILE A 75 -11.26 4.59 -0.42
C ILE A 75 -9.99 4.12 0.26
N ILE A 76 -9.17 3.38 -0.49
CA ILE A 76 -7.83 2.90 -0.08
C ILE A 76 -6.80 3.53 -1.00
N VAL A 77 -5.73 4.08 -0.41
CA VAL A 77 -4.57 4.60 -1.17
C VAL A 77 -3.32 3.84 -0.75
N ALA A 78 -2.70 3.13 -1.70
CA ALA A 78 -1.47 2.39 -1.50
C ALA A 78 -0.24 3.23 -1.88
N VAL A 79 0.72 3.32 -0.96
CA VAL A 79 1.97 4.08 -1.12
C VAL A 79 3.16 3.18 -0.80
N ALA A 80 4.22 3.32 -1.60
CA ALA A 80 5.54 2.75 -1.33
C ALA A 80 6.60 3.84 -1.38
N ASP A 81 7.58 3.78 -0.47
CA ASP A 81 8.72 4.71 -0.38
C ASP A 81 10.04 4.07 -0.82
N ILE A 82 10.00 2.82 -1.29
CA ILE A 82 11.12 2.11 -1.88
C ILE A 82 10.73 1.46 -3.19
N TYR A 83 11.71 1.29 -4.08
CA TYR A 83 11.55 0.44 -5.25
C TYR A 83 11.69 -1.03 -4.85
N THR A 84 10.76 -1.86 -5.32
CA THR A 84 10.79 -3.31 -5.09
C THR A 84 11.28 -4.04 -6.35
N PRO A 85 12.01 -5.17 -6.20
CA PRO A 85 12.41 -5.98 -7.34
C PRO A 85 11.20 -6.48 -8.14
N PRO A 86 11.31 -6.69 -9.47
CA PRO A 86 10.17 -7.08 -10.32
C PRO A 86 9.44 -8.35 -9.87
N THR A 87 10.15 -9.32 -9.30
CA THR A 87 9.55 -10.55 -8.75
C THR A 87 8.64 -10.23 -7.57
N LEU A 88 9.10 -9.40 -6.63
CA LEU A 88 8.33 -8.99 -5.46
C LEU A 88 7.14 -8.10 -5.85
N VAL A 89 7.27 -7.26 -6.87
CA VAL A 89 6.15 -6.49 -7.44
C VAL A 89 5.01 -7.41 -7.86
N ASN A 90 5.31 -8.52 -8.55
CA ASN A 90 4.29 -9.47 -8.99
C ASN A 90 3.61 -10.20 -7.82
N GLU A 91 4.34 -10.52 -6.76
CA GLU A 91 3.78 -11.08 -5.53
C GLU A 91 2.81 -10.10 -4.85
N ILE A 92 3.24 -8.84 -4.69
CA ILE A 92 2.43 -7.77 -4.12
C ILE A 92 1.16 -7.55 -4.95
N ALA A 93 1.29 -7.44 -6.27
CA ALA A 93 0.16 -7.25 -7.16
C ALA A 93 -0.84 -8.40 -7.09
N ARG A 94 -0.36 -9.65 -6.95
CA ARG A 94 -1.24 -10.81 -6.78
C ARG A 94 -2.02 -10.75 -5.48
N GLU A 95 -1.38 -10.45 -4.36
CA GLU A 95 -2.10 -10.40 -3.08
C GLU A 95 -3.05 -9.20 -3.01
N ILE A 96 -2.67 -8.03 -3.56
CA ILE A 96 -3.58 -6.88 -3.71
C ILE A 96 -4.79 -7.26 -4.57
N THR A 97 -4.58 -7.87 -5.73
CA THR A 97 -5.71 -8.25 -6.61
C THR A 97 -6.60 -9.34 -6.00
N ALA A 98 -6.03 -10.26 -5.22
CA ALA A 98 -6.79 -11.24 -4.45
C ALA A 98 -7.66 -10.55 -3.38
N TYR A 99 -7.08 -9.61 -2.62
CA TYR A 99 -7.81 -8.79 -1.64
C TYR A 99 -8.95 -8.00 -2.30
N LEU A 100 -8.68 -7.35 -3.44
CA LEU A 100 -9.69 -6.54 -4.15
C LEU A 100 -10.83 -7.39 -4.71
N LYS A 101 -10.53 -8.60 -5.22
CA LYS A 101 -11.56 -9.56 -5.64
C LYS A 101 -12.40 -10.07 -4.48
N HIS A 102 -11.76 -10.38 -3.35
CA HIS A 102 -12.46 -10.83 -2.14
C HIS A 102 -13.45 -9.77 -1.63
N ASN A 103 -13.05 -8.50 -1.71
CA ASN A 103 -13.82 -7.37 -1.20
C ASN A 103 -14.74 -6.71 -2.24
N ASN A 104 -14.93 -7.31 -3.42
CA ASN A 104 -15.77 -6.78 -4.50
C ASN A 104 -15.44 -5.33 -4.91
N ALA A 105 -14.15 -5.02 -5.10
CA ALA A 105 -13.70 -3.70 -5.53
C ALA A 105 -14.44 -3.20 -6.77
N LYS A 106 -14.72 -1.89 -6.78
CA LYS A 106 -15.48 -1.20 -7.85
C LYS A 106 -14.60 -0.85 -9.04
#